data_AF-A0A8J2KJ07-F1
#
_entry.id   AF-A0A8J2KJ07-F1
#
_cell.length_a   1.000
_cell.length_b   1.000
_cell.length_c   1.000
_cell.angle_alpha   90.00
_cell.angle_beta   90.00
_cell.angle_gamma   90.00
#
_symmetry.space_group_name_H-M   'P 1'
#
loop_
_entity.id
_entity.type
_entity.pdbx_description
1 polymer ?
#
loop_
_entity_poly.entity_id
_entity_poly.type
_entity_poly.pdbx_seq_one_letter_code
_entity_poly.pdbx_strand_id
1 'polypeptide(L)'
;MMFAFIPIALAVVYLYIPVYFNLRLNSAFEYLTIRFSKNTSVFVSCLSIIYLIVFTSIMVFGPSLALQQVTGIDLRITTAAIFAVGMFYSAVGGLKAVVWNDAFQVGVMFVSLITIIIKGSMDEGGMSVVWQRAESGSRIQFFNIDPDPRTRHTLWTAILGGYFYWLPMYVVTQQRIQRYLSMPNLKVVRK
;
A
#
# COMPACT_ATOMS: atom_id res chain seq x y z
N MET A 1 -0.68 -12.49 -6.73
CA MET A 1 -1.04 -11.25 -6.00
C MET A 1 -1.85 -10.28 -6.87
N MET A 2 -1.43 -9.98 -8.11
CA MET A 2 -2.15 -9.04 -8.99
C MET A 2 -3.64 -9.43 -9.21
N PHE A 3 -3.92 -10.73 -9.33
CA PHE A 3 -5.29 -11.26 -9.48
C PHE A 3 -6.21 -11.01 -8.28
N ALA A 4 -5.67 -10.83 -7.07
CA ALA A 4 -6.47 -10.55 -5.88
C ALA A 4 -7.03 -9.11 -5.86
N PHE A 5 -6.43 -8.18 -6.61
CA PHE A 5 -6.86 -6.78 -6.61
C PHE A 5 -8.23 -6.57 -7.26
N ILE A 6 -8.60 -7.38 -8.24
CA ILE A 6 -9.90 -7.29 -8.92
C ILE A 6 -11.06 -7.54 -7.93
N PRO A 7 -11.12 -8.67 -7.20
CA PRO A 7 -12.21 -8.90 -6.24
C PRO A 7 -12.18 -7.90 -5.07
N ILE A 8 -11.00 -7.43 -4.63
CA ILE A 8 -10.91 -6.38 -3.61
C ILE A 8 -11.52 -5.07 -4.11
N ALA A 9 -11.16 -4.63 -5.32
CA ALA A 9 -11.66 -3.39 -5.90
C ALA A 9 -13.18 -3.43 -6.04
N LEU A 10 -13.73 -4.54 -6.54
CA LEU A 10 -15.18 -4.75 -6.63
C LEU A 10 -15.84 -4.70 -5.25
N ALA A 11 -15.30 -5.41 -4.25
CA ALA A 11 -15.85 -5.40 -2.90
C ALA A 11 -15.84 -3.98 -2.30
N VAL A 12 -14.72 -3.26 -2.41
CA VAL A 12 -14.58 -1.89 -1.90
C VAL A 12 -15.60 -0.95 -2.55
N VAL A 13 -15.67 -0.95 -3.88
CA VAL A 13 -16.47 0.01 -4.66
C VAL A 13 -17.98 -0.23 -4.55
N TYR A 14 -18.41 -1.50 -4.50
CA TYR A 14 -19.83 -1.85 -4.50
C TYR A 14 -20.41 -2.15 -3.11
N LEU A 15 -19.62 -2.65 -2.16
CA LEU A 15 -20.11 -3.00 -0.82
C LEU A 15 -19.80 -1.92 0.21
N TYR A 16 -18.54 -1.45 0.28
CA TYR A 16 -18.09 -0.63 1.40
C TYR A 16 -18.27 0.87 1.18
N ILE A 17 -17.82 1.40 0.04
CA ILE A 17 -17.88 2.84 -0.25
C ILE A 17 -19.32 3.39 -0.22
N PRO A 18 -20.35 2.71 -0.77
CA PRO A 18 -21.73 3.22 -0.71
C PRO A 18 -22.25 3.39 0.72
N VAL A 19 -21.83 2.54 1.66
CA VAL A 19 -22.24 2.64 3.07
C VAL A 19 -21.74 3.95 3.68
N TYR A 20 -20.46 4.28 3.48
CA TYR A 20 -19.87 5.50 4.02
C TYR A 20 -20.46 6.77 3.37
N PHE A 21 -20.71 6.75 2.05
CA PHE A 21 -21.30 7.89 1.34
C PHE A 21 -22.77 8.12 1.72
N ASN A 22 -23.57 7.05 1.82
CA ASN A 22 -25.00 7.17 2.16
C ASN A 22 -25.20 7.67 3.59
N LEU A 23 -24.33 7.26 4.51
CA LEU A 23 -24.37 7.69 5.91
C LEU A 23 -23.68 9.03 6.17
N ARG A 24 -23.05 9.65 5.14
CA ARG A 24 -22.29 10.93 5.23
C ARG A 24 -21.26 10.94 6.36
N LEU A 25 -20.61 9.81 6.61
CA LEU A 25 -19.62 9.66 7.69
C LEU A 25 -18.28 10.21 7.26
N ASN A 26 -17.53 10.79 8.19
CA ASN A 26 -16.19 11.33 7.94
C ASN A 26 -15.07 10.35 8.34
N SER A 27 -15.41 9.30 9.10
CA SER A 27 -14.45 8.32 9.61
C SER A 27 -15.01 6.90 9.67
N ALA A 28 -14.11 5.92 9.50
CA ALA A 28 -14.40 4.50 9.76
C ALA A 28 -14.89 4.27 11.19
N PHE A 29 -14.34 5.01 12.16
CA PHE A 29 -14.65 4.85 13.57
C PHE A 29 -16.04 5.41 13.91
N GLU A 30 -16.49 6.43 13.19
CA GLU A 30 -17.85 6.96 13.31
C GLU A 30 -18.89 5.89 12.94
N TYR A 31 -18.61 5.11 11.88
CA TYR A 31 -19.43 3.95 11.53
C TYR A 31 -19.50 2.91 12.67
N LEU A 32 -18.36 2.62 13.32
CA LEU A 32 -18.32 1.70 14.46
C LEU A 32 -19.14 2.21 15.66
N THR A 33 -19.18 3.53 15.86
CA THR A 33 -19.98 4.14 16.93
C THR A 33 -21.47 3.94 16.69
N ILE A 34 -21.95 4.13 15.46
CA ILE A 34 -23.36 3.95 15.09
C ILE A 34 -23.75 2.47 15.13
N ARG A 35 -22.88 1.58 14.65
CA ARG A 35 -23.21 0.15 14.52
C ARG A 35 -23.12 -0.64 15.83
N PHE A 36 -22.16 -0.30 16.69
CA PHE A 36 -21.87 -1.02 17.93
C PHE A 36 -22.07 -0.13 19.15
N SER A 37 -21.03 0.64 19.51
CA SER A 37 -21.07 1.56 20.66
C SER A 37 -19.90 2.53 20.59
N LYS A 38 -20.01 3.65 21.32
CA LYS A 38 -18.92 4.63 21.48
C LYS A 38 -17.67 4.00 22.12
N ASN A 39 -17.85 3.13 23.10
CA ASN A 39 -16.73 2.48 23.81
C ASN A 39 -15.92 1.58 22.87
N THR A 40 -16.60 0.80 22.03
CA THR A 40 -15.94 -0.04 21.01
C THR A 40 -15.18 0.82 20.00
N SER A 41 -15.79 1.90 19.53
CA SER A 41 -15.12 2.81 18.60
C SER A 41 -13.85 3.41 19.17
N VAL A 42 -13.88 3.90 20.43
CA VAL A 42 -12.70 4.48 21.08
C VAL A 42 -11.60 3.43 21.24
N PHE A 43 -11.95 2.23 21.68
CA PHE A 43 -10.99 1.13 21.82
C PHE A 43 -10.30 0.79 20.49
N VAL A 44 -11.07 0.64 19.42
CA VAL A 44 -10.53 0.34 18.08
C VAL A 44 -9.70 1.50 17.52
N SER A 45 -10.11 2.75 17.75
CA SER A 45 -9.31 3.93 17.38
C SER A 45 -7.95 3.94 18.08
N CYS A 46 -7.90 3.68 19.38
CA CYS A 46 -6.65 3.63 20.14
C CYS A 46 -5.71 2.54 19.62
N LEU A 47 -6.23 1.32 19.41
CA LEU A 47 -5.45 0.23 18.82
C LEU A 47 -4.94 0.58 17.42
N SER A 48 -5.77 1.24 16.60
CA SER A 48 -5.40 1.65 15.25
C SER A 48 -4.28 2.69 15.23
N ILE A 49 -4.27 3.63 16.19
CA ILE A 49 -3.19 4.62 16.33
C ILE A 49 -1.87 3.92 16.67
N ILE A 50 -1.88 3.01 17.64
CA ILE A 50 -0.68 2.25 18.03
C ILE A 50 -0.16 1.44 16.83
N TYR A 51 -1.06 0.76 16.11
CA TYR A 51 -0.72 0.03 14.90
C TYR A 51 -0.07 0.94 13.84
N LEU A 52 -0.65 2.12 13.58
CA LEU A 52 -0.12 3.06 12.60
C LEU A 52 1.26 3.59 12.99
N ILE A 53 1.52 3.87 14.27
CA ILE A 53 2.83 4.33 14.74
C ILE A 53 3.89 3.26 14.46
N VAL A 54 3.62 2.00 14.82
CA VAL A 54 4.57 0.89 14.58
C VAL A 54 4.75 0.64 13.09
N PHE A 55 3.66 0.59 12.33
CA PHE A 55 3.69 0.31 10.91
C PHE A 55 4.44 1.38 10.12
N THR A 56 4.18 2.66 10.40
CA THR A 56 4.88 3.78 9.74
C THR A 56 6.37 3.81 10.10
N SER A 57 6.73 3.46 11.33
CA SER A 57 8.14 3.34 11.75
C SER A 57 8.90 2.29 10.93
N ILE A 58 8.30 1.11 10.72
CA ILE A 58 8.88 0.06 9.89
C ILE A 58 8.96 0.48 8.41
N MET A 59 7.94 1.18 7.91
CA MET A 59 7.93 1.65 6.52
C MET A 59 9.01 2.68 6.21
N VAL A 60 9.30 3.60 7.16
CA VAL A 60 10.36 4.61 7.00
C VAL A 60 11.76 3.99 7.02
N PHE A 61 11.94 2.84 7.67
CA PHE A 61 13.23 2.15 7.71
C PHE A 61 13.75 1.77 6.32
N GLY A 62 12.86 1.38 5.40
CA GLY A 62 13.21 1.00 4.02
C GLY A 62 13.99 2.10 3.26
N PRO A 63 13.41 3.31 3.06
CA PRO A 63 14.12 4.40 2.41
C PRO A 63 15.32 4.90 3.23
N SER A 64 15.29 4.85 4.57
CA SER A 64 16.46 5.21 5.39
C SER A 64 17.67 4.31 5.11
N LEU A 65 17.43 3.02 4.97
CA LEU A 65 18.46 2.03 4.68
C LEU A 65 19.01 2.22 3.27
N ALA A 66 18.13 2.44 2.29
CA ALA A 66 18.55 2.74 0.92
C ALA A 66 19.41 4.03 0.86
N LEU A 67 19.00 5.09 1.56
CA LEU A 67 19.74 6.35 1.63
C LEU A 67 21.10 6.18 2.32
N GLN A 68 21.15 5.41 3.41
CA GLN A 68 22.41 5.05 4.07
C GLN A 68 23.36 4.34 3.11
N GLN A 69 22.88 3.37 2.32
CA GLN A 69 23.74 2.65 1.38
C GLN A 69 24.33 3.53 0.28
N VAL A 70 23.60 4.56 -0.16
CA VAL A 70 24.07 5.46 -1.23
C VAL A 70 24.98 6.57 -0.68
N THR A 71 24.67 7.12 0.50
CA THR A 71 25.38 8.28 1.06
C THR A 71 26.48 7.91 2.05
N GLY A 72 26.45 6.70 2.63
CA GLY A 72 27.33 6.28 3.72
C GLY A 72 27.03 6.91 5.08
N ILE A 73 25.96 7.72 5.20
CA ILE A 73 25.59 8.40 6.45
C ILE A 73 24.99 7.39 7.44
N ASP A 74 25.21 7.61 8.74
CA ASP A 74 24.63 6.78 9.79
C ASP A 74 23.09 6.70 9.70
N LEU A 75 22.56 5.51 9.94
CA LEU A 75 21.14 5.18 9.79
C LEU A 75 20.24 6.03 10.69
N ARG A 76 20.73 6.44 11.87
CA ARG A 76 19.93 7.25 12.80
C ARG A 76 19.72 8.64 12.24
N ILE A 77 20.74 9.21 11.60
CA ILE A 77 20.69 10.53 11.00
C ILE A 77 19.80 10.51 9.76
N THR A 78 19.95 9.51 8.87
CA THR A 78 19.09 9.39 7.68
C THR A 78 17.63 9.19 8.06
N THR A 79 17.36 8.36 9.07
CA THR A 79 15.99 8.13 9.58
C THR A 79 15.39 9.40 10.17
N ALA A 80 16.14 10.14 11.00
CA ALA A 80 15.67 11.40 11.57
C ALA A 80 15.38 12.44 10.47
N ALA A 81 16.22 12.52 9.44
CA ALA A 81 16.01 13.43 8.31
C ALA A 81 14.73 13.10 7.52
N ILE A 82 14.49 11.82 7.22
CA ILE A 82 13.27 11.39 6.50
C ILE A 82 12.01 11.70 7.33
N PHE A 83 12.03 11.44 8.64
CA PHE A 83 10.92 11.81 9.52
C PHE A 83 10.69 13.32 9.57
N ALA A 84 11.75 14.12 9.68
CA ALA A 84 11.65 15.56 9.75
C ALA A 84 11.04 16.15 8.46
N VAL A 85 11.53 15.72 7.29
CA VAL A 85 10.98 16.14 5.99
C VAL A 85 9.52 15.67 5.85
N GLY A 86 9.27 14.40 6.18
CA GLY A 86 7.95 13.77 6.21
C GLY A 86 6.90 14.56 6.99
N MET A 87 7.26 14.89 8.23
CA MET A 87 6.43 15.65 9.16
C MET A 87 6.23 17.08 8.67
N PHE A 88 7.28 17.73 8.18
CA PHE A 88 7.24 19.11 7.72
C PHE A 88 6.23 19.31 6.58
N TYR A 89 6.33 18.56 5.49
CA TYR A 89 5.39 18.75 4.37
C TYR A 89 3.97 18.32 4.73
N SER A 90 3.82 17.31 5.60
CA SER A 90 2.50 16.82 6.02
C SER A 90 1.81 17.84 6.93
N ALA A 91 2.56 18.51 7.81
CA ALA A 91 2.04 19.53 8.72
C ALA A 91 1.65 20.81 7.96
N VAL A 92 2.47 21.26 7.01
CA VAL A 92 2.21 22.51 6.25
C VAL A 92 1.09 22.33 5.23
N GLY A 93 1.09 21.22 4.50
CA GLY A 93 0.24 21.06 3.33
C GLY A 93 -1.06 20.27 3.55
N GLY A 94 -1.20 19.60 4.69
CA GLY A 94 -2.36 18.76 5.02
C GLY A 94 -2.61 17.65 3.99
N LEU A 95 -3.85 17.15 3.92
CA LEU A 95 -4.20 16.02 3.04
C LEU A 95 -3.93 16.28 1.56
N LYS A 96 -4.13 17.53 1.09
CA LYS A 96 -3.93 17.90 -0.31
C LYS A 96 -2.46 17.75 -0.75
N ALA A 97 -1.52 18.22 0.07
CA ALA A 97 -0.09 18.08 -0.25
C ALA A 97 0.36 16.63 -0.18
N VAL A 98 -0.14 15.85 0.79
CA VAL A 98 0.17 14.42 0.89
C VAL A 98 -0.27 13.69 -0.38
N VAL A 99 -1.47 13.95 -0.89
CA VAL A 99 -1.96 13.32 -2.13
C VAL A 99 -1.11 13.71 -3.34
N TRP A 100 -0.66 14.95 -3.43
CA TRP A 100 0.20 15.41 -4.52
C TRP A 100 1.60 14.77 -4.47
N ASN A 101 2.18 14.65 -3.27
CA ASN A 101 3.45 13.97 -3.07
C ASN A 101 3.34 12.48 -3.40
N ASP A 102 2.26 11.81 -3.00
CA ASP A 102 2.00 10.42 -3.38
C ASP A 102 1.94 10.25 -4.91
N ALA A 103 1.27 11.17 -5.62
CA ALA A 103 1.19 11.12 -7.09
C ALA A 103 2.57 11.28 -7.74
N PHE A 104 3.39 12.21 -7.25
CA PHE A 104 4.76 12.39 -7.69
C PHE A 104 5.62 11.15 -7.41
N GLN A 105 5.50 10.58 -6.21
CA GLN A 105 6.24 9.40 -5.80
C GLN A 105 5.95 8.19 -6.71
N VAL A 106 4.69 7.98 -7.09
CA VAL A 106 4.33 6.91 -8.04
C VAL A 106 5.06 7.11 -9.37
N GLY A 107 5.10 8.34 -9.89
CA GLY A 107 5.84 8.65 -11.12
C GLY A 107 7.33 8.35 -11.01
N VAL A 108 7.98 8.79 -9.93
CA VAL A 108 9.40 8.52 -9.66
C VAL A 108 9.66 7.01 -9.54
N MET A 109 8.77 6.26 -8.88
CA MET A 109 8.89 4.80 -8.76
C MET A 109 8.84 4.10 -10.13
N PHE A 110 7.96 4.52 -11.04
CA PHE A 110 7.89 3.96 -12.40
C PHE A 110 9.18 4.21 -13.19
N VAL A 111 9.67 5.45 -13.18
CA VAL A 111 10.93 5.81 -13.86
C VAL A 111 12.11 5.04 -13.27
N SER A 112 12.17 4.91 -11.95
CA SER A 112 13.22 4.17 -11.26
C SER A 112 13.19 2.69 -11.64
N LEU A 113 12.01 2.07 -11.69
CA LEU A 113 11.86 0.67 -12.08
C LEU A 113 12.32 0.43 -13.52
N ILE A 114 11.90 1.27 -14.46
CA ILE A 114 12.32 1.18 -15.87
C ILE A 114 13.84 1.34 -15.99
N THR A 115 14.41 2.30 -15.28
CA THR A 115 15.85 2.55 -15.27
C THR A 115 16.63 1.35 -14.76
N ILE A 116 16.18 0.73 -13.67
CA ILE A 116 16.78 -0.49 -13.09
C ILE A 116 16.69 -1.65 -14.08
N ILE A 117 15.54 -1.83 -14.74
CA ILE A 117 15.36 -2.90 -15.74
C ILE A 117 16.31 -2.70 -16.92
N ILE A 118 16.40 -1.49 -17.48
CA ILE A 118 17.27 -1.21 -18.63
C ILE A 118 18.73 -1.41 -18.24
N LYS A 119 19.18 -0.77 -17.17
CA LYS A 119 20.59 -0.82 -16.74
C LYS A 119 20.99 -2.22 -16.29
N GLY A 120 20.14 -2.90 -15.52
CA GLY A 120 20.35 -4.30 -15.13
C GLY A 120 20.37 -5.26 -16.32
N SER A 121 19.55 -5.01 -17.35
CA SER A 121 19.58 -5.82 -18.57
C SER A 121 20.83 -5.56 -19.40
N MET A 122 21.31 -4.31 -19.47
CA MET A 122 22.55 -3.98 -20.18
C MET A 122 23.77 -4.60 -19.52
N ASP A 123 23.87 -4.53 -18.18
CA ASP A 123 25.00 -5.08 -17.42
C ASP A 123 25.10 -6.62 -17.56
N GLU A 124 23.97 -7.31 -17.73
CA GLU A 124 23.89 -8.77 -17.86
C GLU A 124 23.98 -9.28 -19.32
N GLY A 125 24.15 -8.41 -20.31
CA GLY A 125 24.31 -8.80 -21.72
C GLY A 125 23.03 -8.79 -22.57
N GLY A 126 21.96 -8.14 -22.09
CA GLY A 126 20.70 -7.92 -22.80
C GLY A 126 19.51 -8.62 -22.16
N MET A 127 18.30 -8.13 -22.45
CA MET A 127 17.04 -8.65 -21.89
C MET A 127 16.82 -10.15 -22.18
N SER A 128 17.30 -10.62 -23.33
CA SER A 128 17.22 -12.03 -23.72
C SER A 128 18.03 -12.94 -22.80
N VAL A 129 19.22 -12.51 -22.35
CA VAL A 129 20.07 -13.26 -21.42
C VAL A 129 19.44 -13.30 -20.04
N VAL A 130 18.87 -12.17 -19.59
CA VAL A 130 18.13 -12.10 -18.32
C VAL A 130 16.95 -13.07 -18.32
N TRP A 131 16.17 -13.10 -19.41
CA TRP A 131 15.03 -14.00 -19.55
C TRP A 131 15.46 -15.48 -19.52
N GLN A 132 16.48 -15.83 -20.29
CA GLN A 132 17.01 -17.19 -20.34
C GLN A 132 17.54 -17.66 -18.98
N ARG A 133 18.23 -16.79 -18.23
CA ARG A 133 18.70 -17.10 -16.86
C ARG A 133 17.56 -17.22 -15.86
N ALA A 134 16.51 -16.43 -16.01
CA ALA A 134 15.33 -16.52 -15.15
C ALA A 134 14.58 -17.85 -15.39
N GLU A 135 14.50 -18.29 -16.64
CA GLU A 135 13.94 -19.58 -17.03
C GLU A 135 14.81 -20.75 -16.53
N SER A 136 16.13 -20.72 -16.76
CA SER A 136 17.05 -21.75 -16.30
C SER A 136 17.14 -21.86 -14.78
N GLY A 137 16.90 -20.74 -14.07
CA GLY A 137 16.85 -20.69 -12.62
C GLY A 137 15.52 -21.12 -12.01
N SER A 138 14.55 -21.58 -12.82
CA SER A 138 13.19 -21.92 -12.40
C SER A 138 12.50 -20.78 -11.62
N ARG A 139 12.86 -19.53 -11.90
CA ARG A 139 12.33 -18.33 -11.22
C ARG A 139 11.02 -17.84 -11.84
N ILE A 140 10.69 -18.35 -13.02
CA ILE A 140 9.48 -18.02 -13.76
C ILE A 140 8.42 -19.09 -13.47
N GLN A 141 7.57 -18.84 -12.48
CA GLN A 141 6.41 -19.68 -12.17
C GLN A 141 5.14 -18.82 -12.20
N PHE A 142 4.48 -18.76 -13.36
CA PHE A 142 3.31 -17.88 -13.54
C PHE A 142 2.03 -18.45 -12.92
N PHE A 143 1.80 -19.76 -13.05
CA PHE A 143 0.53 -20.40 -12.69
C PHE A 143 0.76 -21.73 -11.99
N ASN A 144 1.17 -21.69 -10.73
CA ASN A 144 1.08 -22.86 -9.87
C ASN A 144 -0.37 -22.96 -9.32
N ILE A 145 -1.15 -23.92 -9.84
CA ILE A 145 -2.56 -24.19 -9.47
C ILE A 145 -2.63 -25.35 -8.46
N ASP A 146 -1.56 -25.62 -7.71
CA ASP A 146 -1.63 -26.59 -6.64
C ASP A 146 -2.57 -26.10 -5.51
N PRO A 147 -3.53 -26.93 -5.06
CA PRO A 147 -4.43 -26.59 -3.96
C PRO A 147 -3.81 -26.85 -2.57
N ASP A 148 -2.55 -27.29 -2.49
CA ASP A 148 -1.89 -27.59 -1.22
C ASP A 148 -1.58 -26.31 -0.43
N PRO A 149 -2.17 -26.11 0.77
CA PRO A 149 -1.95 -24.93 1.60
C PRO A 149 -0.52 -24.79 2.16
N ARG A 150 0.34 -25.82 2.04
CA ARG A 150 1.74 -25.79 2.47
C ARG A 150 2.67 -25.14 1.46
N THR A 151 2.23 -25.02 0.21
CA THR A 151 3.01 -24.39 -0.85
C THR A 151 2.95 -22.87 -0.73
N ARG A 152 4.13 -22.22 -0.76
CA ARG A 152 4.29 -20.81 -0.39
C ARG A 152 3.56 -19.83 -1.33
N HIS A 153 3.51 -20.15 -2.62
CA HIS A 153 2.96 -19.27 -3.66
C HIS A 153 2.17 -20.10 -4.68
N THR A 154 0.87 -20.25 -4.43
CA THR A 154 -0.08 -20.81 -5.39
C THR A 154 -1.11 -19.78 -5.79
N LEU A 155 -1.81 -20.03 -6.89
CA LEU A 155 -2.90 -19.17 -7.33
C LEU A 155 -3.97 -19.01 -6.24
N TRP A 156 -4.28 -20.08 -5.51
CA TRP A 156 -5.25 -20.08 -4.41
C TRP A 156 -4.80 -19.25 -3.21
N THR A 157 -3.58 -19.48 -2.72
CA THR A 157 -3.02 -18.70 -1.61
C THR A 157 -2.82 -17.24 -1.99
N ALA A 158 -2.50 -16.95 -3.25
CA ALA A 158 -2.35 -15.60 -3.77
C ALA A 158 -3.67 -14.84 -3.89
N ILE A 159 -4.78 -15.50 -4.28
CA ILE A 159 -6.10 -14.88 -4.41
C ILE A 159 -6.76 -14.76 -3.03
N LEU A 160 -6.93 -15.86 -2.30
CA LEU A 160 -7.62 -15.86 -1.02
C LEU A 160 -6.80 -15.14 0.06
N GLY A 161 -5.53 -15.51 0.22
CA GLY A 161 -4.63 -14.86 1.17
C GLY A 161 -4.44 -13.38 0.83
N GLY A 162 -4.29 -13.05 -0.45
CA GLY A 162 -4.24 -11.66 -0.92
C GLY A 162 -5.51 -10.88 -0.57
N TYR A 163 -6.69 -11.45 -0.83
CA TYR A 163 -7.97 -10.80 -0.54
C TYR A 163 -8.11 -10.46 0.95
N PHE A 164 -7.91 -11.42 1.84
CA PHE A 164 -8.05 -11.19 3.28
C PHE A 164 -6.95 -10.29 3.86
N TYR A 165 -5.75 -10.31 3.27
CA TYR A 165 -4.65 -9.44 3.71
C TYR A 165 -4.89 -7.98 3.32
N TRP A 166 -5.29 -7.72 2.08
CA TRP A 166 -5.39 -6.37 1.55
C TRP A 166 -6.75 -5.71 1.83
N LEU A 167 -7.85 -6.46 1.91
CA LEU A 167 -9.19 -5.90 2.11
C LEU A 167 -9.28 -4.97 3.34
N PRO A 168 -8.79 -5.35 4.54
CA PRO A 168 -8.82 -4.46 5.71
C PRO A 168 -8.04 -3.17 5.49
N MET A 169 -6.90 -3.23 4.77
CA MET A 169 -6.09 -2.05 4.47
C MET A 169 -6.80 -1.04 3.57
N TYR A 170 -7.72 -1.50 2.70
CA TYR A 170 -8.49 -0.60 1.83
C TYR A 170 -9.80 -0.12 2.47
N VAL A 171 -10.43 -0.94 3.30
CA VAL A 171 -11.79 -0.70 3.81
C VAL A 171 -11.82 -0.06 5.19
N VAL A 172 -10.85 -0.38 6.06
CA VAL A 172 -10.86 -0.01 7.49
C VAL A 172 -9.89 1.13 7.76
N THR A 173 -8.80 1.23 6.98
CA THR A 173 -7.79 2.26 7.20
C THR A 173 -8.32 3.66 6.91
N GLN A 174 -8.34 4.51 7.94
CA GLN A 174 -8.84 5.89 7.89
C GLN A 174 -8.23 6.70 6.74
N GLN A 175 -6.93 6.54 6.45
CA GLN A 175 -6.24 7.27 5.37
C GLN A 175 -6.83 6.99 3.98
N ARG A 176 -7.29 5.76 3.72
CA ARG A 176 -7.93 5.38 2.45
C ARG A 176 -9.35 5.92 2.37
N ILE A 177 -10.12 5.73 3.45
CA ILE A 177 -11.51 6.18 3.54
C ILE A 177 -11.60 7.70 3.38
N GLN A 178 -10.71 8.46 4.00
CA GLN A 178 -10.67 9.93 3.84
C GLN A 178 -10.46 10.35 2.39
N ARG A 179 -9.65 9.63 1.62
CA ARG A 179 -9.47 9.91 0.18
C ARG A 179 -10.76 9.66 -0.59
N TYR A 180 -11.46 8.56 -0.32
CA TYR A 180 -12.74 8.27 -0.96
C TYR A 180 -13.78 9.35 -0.65
N LEU A 181 -13.87 9.78 0.62
CA LEU A 181 -14.84 10.78 1.07
C LEU A 181 -14.51 12.22 0.62
N SER A 182 -13.25 12.51 0.30
CA SER A 182 -12.85 13.80 -0.27
C SER A 182 -13.35 14.02 -1.71
N MET A 183 -13.87 12.97 -2.35
CA MET A 183 -14.42 13.06 -3.70
C MET A 183 -15.89 13.53 -3.68
N PRO A 184 -16.30 14.36 -4.66
CA PRO A 184 -17.60 15.02 -4.62
C PRO A 184 -18.79 14.07 -4.79
N ASN A 185 -18.62 12.93 -5.47
CA ASN A 185 -19.72 12.04 -5.82
C ASN A 185 -19.28 10.58 -5.91
N LEU A 186 -20.17 9.66 -5.52
CA LEU A 186 -19.96 8.21 -5.64
C LEU A 186 -19.62 7.79 -7.08
N LYS A 187 -20.20 8.45 -8.10
CA LYS A 187 -19.88 8.18 -9.52
C LYS A 187 -18.42 8.46 -9.87
N VAL A 188 -17.78 9.42 -9.20
CA VAL A 188 -16.35 9.74 -9.40
C VAL A 188 -15.48 8.71 -8.70
N VAL A 189 -15.89 8.25 -7.52
CA VAL A 189 -15.16 7.21 -6.76
C VAL A 189 -15.18 5.84 -7.46
N ARG A 190 -16.23 5.55 -8.23
CA ARG A 190 -16.37 4.30 -9.00
C ARG A 190 -15.54 4.26 -10.29
N LYS A 191 -15.05 5.41 -10.76
CA LYS A 191 -14.21 5.51 -11.96
C LYS A 191 -12.75 5.35 -11.58
#